data_AF-A0A3B9R0E1-F1
#
_entry.id   AF-A0A3B9R0E1-F1
#
_cell.length_a   1.000
_cell.length_b   1.000
_cell.length_c   1.000
_cell.angle_alpha   90.00
_cell.angle_beta   90.00
_cell.angle_gamma   90.00
#
_symmetry.space_group_name_H-M   'P 1'
#
loop_
_entity.id
_entity.type
_entity.pdbx_description
1 polymer ?
#
loop_
_entity_poly.entity_id
_entity_poly.type
_entity_poly.pdbx_seq_one_letter_code
_entity_poly.pdbx_strand_id
1 'polypeptide(L)' 'GVALASYFGTRLGQQVLGRDEGRSVLSDLPFRTRPLYYGKPWFLSASVGWYGFLDRIGI' A
#
# COMPACT_ATOMS: atom_id res chain seq x y z
N GLY A 1 -0.04 12.64 -1.52
CA GLY A 1 1.30 12.56 -0.93
C GLY A 1 1.62 13.81 -0.14
N VAL A 2 1.89 14.92 -0.81
CA VAL A 2 2.39 16.16 -0.18
C VAL A 2 1.43 16.76 0.85
N ALA A 3 0.14 16.91 0.51
CA ALA A 3 -0.83 17.55 1.41
C ALA A 3 -1.05 16.81 2.75
N LEU A 4 -0.90 15.48 2.76
CA LEU A 4 -1.08 14.66 3.96
C LEU A 4 0.24 14.29 4.65
N ALA A 5 1.38 14.72 4.10
CA ALA A 5 2.70 14.35 4.61
C ALA A 5 2.89 14.81 6.06
N SER A 6 2.55 16.07 6.37
CA SER A 6 2.66 16.61 7.74
C SER A 6 1.72 15.88 8.70
N TYR A 7 0.47 15.63 8.30
CA TYR A 7 -0.51 14.92 9.12
C TYR A 7 -0.04 13.49 9.47
N PHE A 8 0.35 12.72 8.47
CA PHE A 8 0.83 11.35 8.70
C PHE A 8 2.16 11.34 9.43
N GLY A 9 3.06 12.30 9.20
CA GLY A 9 4.29 12.45 9.97
C GLY A 9 4.02 12.64 11.47
N THR A 10 3.05 13.48 11.83
CA THR A 10 2.62 13.66 13.22
C THR A 10 2.03 12.37 13.80
N ARG A 11 1.12 11.70 13.07
CA ARG A 11 0.53 10.42 13.53
C ARG A 11 1.59 9.34 13.73
N LEU A 12 2.56 9.24 12.83
CA LEU A 12 3.70 8.32 12.93
C LEU A 12 4.53 8.60 14.19
N GLY A 13 4.81 9.87 14.49
CA GLY A 13 5.48 10.26 15.72
C GLY A 13 4.73 9.82 16.98
N GLN A 14 3.41 10.01 17.02
CA GLN A 14 2.58 9.54 18.14
C GLN A 14 2.57 8.00 18.24
N GLN A 15 2.57 7.29 17.11
CA GLN A 15 2.63 5.83 17.09
C GLN A 15 3.95 5.30 17.66
N VAL A 16 5.09 5.93 17.30
CA VAL A 16 6.41 5.59 17.87
C VAL A 16 6.44 5.84 19.38
N LEU A 17 5.74 6.87 19.87
CA LEU A 17 5.59 7.16 21.29
C LEU A 17 4.55 6.28 22.02
N GLY A 18 3.93 5.33 21.33
CA GLY A 18 2.94 4.41 21.92
C GLY A 18 1.60 5.07 22.27
N ARG A 19 1.29 6.22 21.66
CA ARG A 19 0.05 6.97 21.91
C ARG A 19 -1.08 6.51 21.00
N ASP A 20 -2.30 6.46 21.55
CA ASP A 20 -3.50 6.05 20.81
C ASP A 20 -3.83 7.00 19.66
N GLU A 21 -3.46 8.29 19.76
CA GLU A 21 -3.59 9.24 18.66
C GLU A 21 -2.69 8.88 17.47
N GLY A 22 -1.72 7.97 17.61
CA GLY A 22 -0.92 7.49 16.49
C GLY A 22 -1.66 6.54 15.56
N ARG A 23 -2.76 5.90 16.01
CA ARG A 23 -3.52 4.97 15.15
C ARG A 23 -4.21 5.73 14.02
N SER A 24 -4.08 5.16 12.83
CA SER A 24 -4.79 5.59 11.63
C SER A 24 -5.33 4.36 10.90
N VAL A 25 -6.22 4.57 9.93
CA VAL A 25 -6.72 3.49 9.05
C VAL A 25 -5.58 2.75 8.34
N LEU A 26 -4.42 3.39 8.15
CA LEU A 26 -3.25 2.79 7.53
C LEU A 26 -2.46 1.88 8.49
N SER A 27 -2.63 2.05 9.80
CA SER A 27 -1.84 1.33 10.82
C SER A 27 -2.12 -0.18 10.84
N ASP A 28 -3.34 -0.57 10.48
CA ASP A 28 -3.78 -1.98 10.48
C ASP A 28 -3.66 -2.65 9.10
N LEU A 29 -3.15 -1.93 8.09
CA LEU A 29 -2.98 -2.49 6.76
C LEU A 29 -1.76 -3.42 6.72
N PRO A 30 -1.90 -4.66 6.24
CA PRO A 30 -0.77 -5.56 6.09
C PRO A 30 0.14 -5.07 4.96
N PHE A 31 1.42 -4.90 5.25
CA PHE A 31 2.46 -4.68 4.25
C PHE A 31 2.76 -6.00 3.53
N ARG A 32 2.03 -6.28 2.45
CA ARG A 32 2.22 -7.49 1.64
C ARG A 32 3.42 -7.34 0.73
N THR A 33 4.49 -8.09 1.00
CA THR A 33 5.62 -8.21 0.07
C THR A 33 5.20 -9.01 -1.15
N ARG A 34 5.69 -8.60 -2.32
CA ARG A 34 5.64 -9.43 -3.55
C ARG A 34 6.92 -10.24 -3.61
N PRO A 35 6.89 -11.57 -3.46
CA PRO A 35 8.10 -12.39 -3.55
C PRO A 35 8.86 -12.11 -4.85
N LEU A 36 10.20 -12.18 -4.83
CA LEU A 36 11.06 -11.95 -6.00
C LEU A 36 11.00 -10.52 -6.59
N TYR A 37 10.37 -9.57 -5.91
CA TYR A 37 10.36 -8.17 -6.33
C TYR A 37 11.55 -7.40 -5.75
N TYR A 38 12.60 -7.23 -6.58
CA TYR A 38 13.81 -6.47 -6.24
C TYR A 38 13.96 -5.21 -7.10
N GLY A 39 12.87 -4.45 -7.28
CA GLY A 39 12.84 -3.24 -8.12
C GLY A 39 12.38 -3.49 -9.56
N LYS A 40 12.42 -4.73 -10.06
CA LYS A 40 11.77 -5.13 -11.32
C LYS A 40 10.41 -5.80 -11.05
N PRO A 41 9.28 -5.14 -11.35
CA PRO A 41 7.95 -5.62 -10.94
C PRO A 41 7.42 -6.71 -11.89
N TRP A 42 7.93 -7.93 -11.76
CA TRP A 42 7.51 -9.08 -12.58
C TRP A 42 5.99 -9.33 -12.54
N PHE A 43 5.34 -9.02 -11.41
CA PHE A 43 3.91 -9.23 -11.20
C PHE A 43 3.05 -8.21 -11.94
N LEU A 44 3.59 -7.04 -12.31
CA LEU A 44 2.81 -5.95 -12.88
C LEU A 44 2.26 -6.34 -14.25
N SER A 45 3.14 -6.79 -15.15
CA SER A 45 2.76 -7.21 -16.50
C SER A 45 1.78 -8.39 -16.46
N ALA A 46 2.01 -9.35 -15.56
CA ALA A 46 1.10 -10.49 -15.35
C ALA A 46 -0.29 -10.03 -14.87
N SER A 47 -0.33 -9.08 -13.92
CA SER A 47 -1.59 -8.53 -13.40
C SER A 47 -2.36 -7.79 -14.51
N VAL A 48 -1.68 -6.94 -15.29
CA VAL A 48 -2.30 -6.22 -16.41
C VAL A 48 -2.89 -7.19 -17.43
N GLY A 49 -2.15 -8.24 -17.80
CA GLY A 49 -2.65 -9.26 -18.72
C GLY A 49 -3.88 -10.01 -18.19
N TRP A 50 -3.87 -10.36 -16.91
CA TRP A 50 -4.99 -11.05 -16.25
C TRP A 50 -6.24 -10.17 -16.18
N TYR A 51 -6.11 -8.93 -15.69
CA TYR A 51 -7.25 -8.00 -15.63
C TYR A 51 -7.77 -7.65 -17.01
N GLY A 52 -6.89 -7.45 -18.00
CA GLY A 52 -7.33 -7.22 -19.38
C GLY A 52 -8.06 -8.43 -20.00
N PHE A 53 -7.71 -9.65 -19.59
CA PHE A 53 -8.46 -10.85 -19.96
C PHE A 53 -9.84 -10.89 -19.29
N LEU A 54 -9.92 -10.63 -17.98
CA LEU A 54 -11.17 -10.56 -17.22
C LEU A 54 -12.14 -9.52 -17.82
N ASP A 55 -11.63 -8.31 -18.08
CA ASP A 55 -12.39 -7.23 -18.73
C ASP A 55 -12.95 -7.68 -20.09
N ARG A 56 -12.17 -8.46 -20.86
CA ARG A 56 -12.58 -8.95 -22.18
C ARG A 56 -13.66 -10.04 -22.12
N ILE A 57 -13.74 -10.78 -21.02
CA ILE A 57 -14.80 -11.78 -20.79
C ILE A 57 -15.97 -11.22 -19.97
N GLY A 58 -15.93 -9.93 -19.59
CA GLY A 58 -17.03 -9.22 -18.93
C GLY A 58 -17.19 -9.50 -17.45
N ILE A 59 -16.10 -9.90 -16.77
CA ILE A 59 -16.02 -10.09 -15.32
C ILE A 59 -15.17 -8.97 -14.73
#